data_AF-A0A2E6T7L1-F1
#
_entry.id   AF-A0A2E6T7L1-F1
#
_cell.length_a   1.000
_cell.length_b   1.000
_cell.length_c   1.000
_cell.angle_alpha   90.00
_cell.angle_beta   90.00
_cell.angle_gamma   90.00
#
_symmetry.space_group_name_H-M   'P 1'
#
loop_
_entity.id
_entity.type
_entity.pdbx_description
1 polymer ?
#
loop_
_entity_poly.entity_id
_entity_poly.type
_entity_poly.pdbx_seq_one_letter_code
_entity_poly.pdbx_strand_id
1 'polypeptide(L)' 'MNIIDNINNLLGDDLRETIHPGSKLKIAASFFSIYAFEALKKELTNIAELEFIFTSPTFFPSNATEED' A
#
# COMPACT_ATOMS: atom_id res chain seq x y z
N MET A 1 13.45 -4.26 14.47
CA MET A 1 12.17 -4.05 13.77
C MET A 1 11.65 -2.70 14.22
N ASN A 2 11.66 -1.68 13.36
CA ASN A 2 11.01 -0.41 13.68
C ASN A 2 9.52 -0.59 13.41
N ILE A 3 8.69 -0.26 14.41
CA ILE A 3 7.24 -0.24 14.26
C ILE A 3 6.85 1.20 13.97
N ILE A 4 6.16 1.41 12.86
CA ILE A 4 5.70 2.74 12.41
C ILE A 4 4.28 2.95 12.92
N ASP A 5 4.05 4.05 13.63
CA ASP A 5 2.78 4.38 14.27
C ASP A 5 1.92 5.38 13.48
N ASN A 6 2.48 6.04 12.45
CA ASN A 6 1.86 7.15 11.71
C ASN A 6 1.47 8.35 12.61
N ILE A 7 2.13 8.51 13.77
CA ILE A 7 1.97 9.66 14.67
C ILE A 7 3.31 10.39 14.79
N ASN A 8 4.35 9.66 15.19
CA ASN A 8 5.71 10.20 15.35
C ASN A 8 6.58 9.90 14.13
N ASN A 9 6.32 8.76 13.48
CA ASN A 9 7.01 8.35 12.26
C ASN A 9 5.97 8.00 11.20
N LEU A 10 6.07 8.61 10.02
CA LEU A 10 5.15 8.37 8.92
C LEU A 10 5.69 7.28 8.01
N LEU A 11 4.85 6.30 7.67
CA LEU A 11 5.22 5.24 6.72
C LEU A 11 5.65 5.81 5.37
N GLY A 12 4.99 6.87 4.91
CA GLY A 12 5.32 7.51 3.63
C GLY A 12 6.74 8.08 3.60
N ASP A 13 7.24 8.61 4.72
CA ASP A 13 8.59 9.18 4.78
C ASP A 13 9.65 8.08 4.84
N ASP A 14 9.41 7.02 5.63
CA ASP A 14 10.26 5.83 5.65
C ASP A 14 10.38 5.18 4.26
N LEU A 15 9.26 5.08 3.51
CA LEU A 15 9.28 4.60 2.12
C LEU A 15 10.10 5.50 1.19
N ARG A 16 10.07 6.82 1.36
CA ARG A 16 10.89 7.74 0.54
C ARG A 16 12.37 7.60 0.80
N GLU A 17 12.75 7.37 2.04
CA GLU A 17 14.15 7.20 2.42
C GLU A 17 14.72 5.84 2.01
N THR A 18 13.86 4.80 1.98
CA THR A 18 14.28 3.42 1.72
C THR A 18 14.12 2.97 0.26
N ILE A 19 13.18 3.56 -0.49
CA ILE A 19 12.99 3.25 -1.91
C ILE A 19 14.04 3.97 -2.75
N HIS A 20 14.75 3.19 -3.56
CA HIS A 20 15.77 3.70 -4.48
C HIS A 20 15.47 3.22 -5.91
N PRO A 21 16.05 3.88 -6.93
CA PRO A 21 15.90 3.42 -8.31
C PRO A 21 16.34 1.97 -8.47
N GLY A 22 15.51 1.15 -9.12
CA GLY A 22 15.76 -0.28 -9.30
C GLY A 22 15.40 -1.18 -8.11
N SER A 23 14.87 -0.63 -7.01
CA SER A 23 14.36 -1.44 -5.89
C SER A 23 13.29 -2.44 -6.35
N LYS A 24 13.17 -3.55 -5.62
CA LYS A 24 12.07 -4.51 -5.75
C LYS A 24 11.25 -4.45 -4.46
N LEU A 25 9.99 -4.04 -4.56
CA LEU A 25 9.14 -3.78 -3.41
C LEU A 25 8.04 -4.84 -3.33
N LYS A 26 7.83 -5.40 -2.13
CA LYS A 26 6.72 -6.31 -1.83
C LYS A 26 5.88 -5.75 -0.70
N ILE A 27 4.56 -5.63 -0.90
CA ILE A 27 3.63 -5.09 0.10
C ILE A 27 2.49 -6.09 0.29
N ALA A 28 2.16 -6.41 1.54
CA ALA A 28 0.95 -7.12 1.90
C ALA A 28 0.07 -6.20 2.76
N ALA A 29 -1.06 -5.75 2.22
CA ALA A 29 -1.97 -4.84 2.93
C ALA A 29 -3.41 -5.01 2.45
N SER A 30 -4.37 -4.58 3.25
CA SER A 30 -5.80 -4.68 2.91
C SER A 30 -6.23 -3.68 1.84
N PHE A 31 -5.57 -2.53 1.78
CA PHE A 31 -5.91 -1.44 0.85
C PHE A 31 -4.68 -0.74 0.33
N PHE A 32 -4.79 -0.21 -0.89
CA PHE A 32 -3.84 0.73 -1.45
C PHE A 32 -4.63 1.80 -2.22
N SER A 33 -4.55 3.05 -1.77
CA SER A 33 -5.34 4.14 -2.36
C SER A 33 -4.57 4.80 -3.50
N ILE A 34 -5.31 5.33 -4.48
CA ILE A 34 -4.71 6.12 -5.57
C ILE A 34 -4.01 7.39 -5.05
N TYR A 35 -4.46 7.94 -3.92
CA TYR A 35 -3.80 9.07 -3.26
C TYR A 35 -2.44 8.69 -2.67
N ALA A 36 -2.32 7.48 -2.09
CA ALA A 36 -1.03 6.98 -1.60
C ALA A 36 -0.05 6.78 -2.76
N PHE A 37 -0.53 6.27 -3.90
CA PHE A 37 0.28 6.18 -5.12
C PHE A 37 0.73 7.56 -5.59
N GLU A 38 -0.17 8.55 -5.68
CA GLU A 38 0.21 9.89 -6.15
C GLU A 38 1.22 10.56 -5.20
N ALA A 39 1.07 10.38 -3.89
CA ALA A 39 1.98 10.92 -2.88
C ALA A 39 3.41 10.32 -2.93
N LEU A 40 3.57 9.13 -3.50
CA LEU A 40 4.83 8.40 -3.65
C LEU A 40 5.18 8.11 -5.12
N LYS A 41 4.57 8.86 -6.05
CA LYS A 41 4.63 8.56 -7.48
C LYS A 41 6.06 8.55 -7.99
N LYS A 42 6.87 9.51 -7.56
CA LYS A 42 8.27 9.62 -7.98
C LYS A 42 9.07 8.39 -7.54
N GLU A 43 8.85 7.92 -6.32
CA GLU A 43 9.56 6.78 -5.76
C GLU A 43 9.09 5.49 -6.42
N LEU A 44 7.77 5.26 -6.47
CA LEU A 44 7.15 4.04 -6.99
C LEU A 44 7.26 3.86 -8.50
N THR A 45 7.50 4.94 -9.27
CA THR A 45 7.71 4.82 -10.73
C THR A 45 9.16 4.52 -11.10
N ASN A 46 10.10 4.64 -10.17
CA ASN A 46 11.53 4.39 -10.41
C ASN A 46 12.00 3.01 -9.91
N ILE A 47 11.13 2.22 -9.29
CA ILE A 47 11.44 0.85 -8.86
C ILE A 47 11.42 -0.11 -10.06
N ALA A 48 12.15 -1.21 -9.96
CA ALA A 48 12.13 -2.25 -10.98
C ALA A 48 10.82 -3.06 -10.95
N GLU A 49 10.24 -3.24 -9.76
CA GLU A 49 9.13 -4.15 -9.55
C GLU A 49 8.36 -3.80 -8.26
N LEU A 50 7.02 -3.91 -8.33
CA LEU A 50 6.12 -3.86 -7.18
C LEU A 50 5.23 -5.12 -7.19
N GLU A 51 5.36 -5.95 -6.15
CA GLU A 51 4.43 -7.05 -5.86
C GLU A 51 3.50 -6.62 -4.71
N PHE A 52 2.19 -6.58 -4.97
CA PHE A 52 1.21 -6.23 -3.94
C PHE A 52 0.25 -7.41 -3.70
N ILE A 53 0.09 -7.80 -2.43
CA ILE A 53 -0.85 -8.83 -1.99
C ILE A 53 -1.94 -8.17 -1.15
N PHE A 54 -3.19 -8.28 -1.60
CA PHE A 54 -4.34 -7.90 -0.80
C PHE A 54 -4.55 -8.91 0.32
N THR A 55 -4.52 -8.45 1.58
CA THR A 55 -4.68 -9.33 2.76
C THR A 55 -6.13 -9.42 3.25
N SER A 56 -7.04 -8.63 2.67
CA SER A 56 -8.48 -8.72 2.89
C SER A 56 -9.18 -9.29 1.65
N PRO A 57 -10.30 -10.01 1.82
CA PRO A 57 -11.09 -10.48 0.70
C PRO A 57 -11.57 -9.30 -0.15
N THR A 58 -11.36 -9.40 -1.47
CA THR A 58 -11.79 -8.39 -2.45
C THR A 58 -13.29 -8.38 -2.68
N PHE A 59 -13.98 -9.45 -2.29
CA PHE A 59 -15.42 -9.58 -2.40
C PHE A 59 -15.98 -10.06 -1.05
N PHE A 60 -16.73 -9.20 -0.38
CA PHE A 60 -17.74 -9.67 0.55
C PHE A 60 -18.99 -9.93 -0.30
N PRO A 61 -19.56 -11.14 -0.31
CA PRO A 61 -20.90 -11.29 -0.87
C PRO A 61 -21.80 -10.34 -0.10
N SER A 62 -22.20 -9.22 -0.72
CA SER A 62 -23.32 -8.45 -0.23
C SER A 62 -24.48 -9.42 -0.15
N ASN A 63 -25.16 -9.51 0.99
CA ASN A 63 -26.42 -10.22 1.09
C ASN A 63 -27.40 -9.56 0.11
N ALA A 64 -27.38 -10.01 -1.14
CA ALA A 64 -28.33 -9.65 -2.17
C ALA A 64 -29.60 -10.46 -1.93
N THR A 65 -30.24 -10.19 -0.79
CA THR A 65 -31.64 -10.49 -0.45
C THR A 65 -31.83 -10.08 1.00
N GLU A 66 -32.31 -8.86 1.23
CA GLU A 66 -33.49 -8.67 2.07
C GLU A 66 -34.43 -7.82 1.20
N GLU A 67 -35.32 -8.52 0.49
CA GLU A 67 -36.59 -7.96 0.07
C GLU A 67 -37.39 -7.68 1.35
N ASP A 68 -37.79 -6.43 1.55
CA ASP A 68 -38.98 -6.05 2.31
C ASP A 68 -39.81 -5.09 1.45
#